data_AF-A0A6A6TUQ4-F1
#
_entry.id   AF-A0A6A6TUQ4-F1
#
_cell.length_a   1.000
_cell.length_b   1.000
_cell.length_c   1.000
_cell.angle_alpha   90.00
_cell.angle_beta   90.00
_cell.angle_gamma   90.00
#
_symmetry.space_group_name_H-M   'P 1'
#
loop_
_entity.id
_entity.type
_entity.pdbx_description
1 polymer ?
#
loop_
_entity_poly.entity_id
_entity_poly.type
_entity_poly.pdbx_seq_one_letter_code
_entity_poly.pdbx_strand_id
1 'polypeptide(L)'
;MTKRKSDPTAPQGSSSSKKAKTAEDSLAKLKTMTHDELAEHALALEKQMAALPPARRPMSQDEVVTKARSLRGTINREICKQMKWTNSCRTGKARFSFSGSVANEEVFYRMIQIDKGAKAWKTKKVSIEDFEGTVGELSASIRYGSLVATGEHVNVHWNADENTFKINGTYGLPPREE
;
A
#
# COMPACT_ATOMS: atom_id res chain seq x y z
N MET A 1 -17.57 -26.84 -42.93
CA MET A 1 -17.18 -28.27 -43.00
C MET A 1 -15.67 -28.31 -42.85
N THR A 2 -15.00 -28.89 -41.86
CA THR A 2 -15.18 -30.09 -41.00
C THR A 2 -14.26 -29.94 -39.76
N LYS A 3 -14.81 -29.99 -38.53
CA LYS A 3 -14.67 -31.06 -37.50
C LYS A 3 -13.25 -31.36 -36.94
N ARG A 4 -13.12 -31.06 -35.63
CA ARG A 4 -12.45 -31.79 -34.51
C ARG A 4 -10.91 -31.98 -34.49
N LYS A 5 -10.27 -31.53 -33.39
CA LYS A 5 -9.77 -32.43 -32.33
C LYS A 5 -9.48 -31.69 -31.02
N SER A 6 -10.08 -32.19 -29.95
CA SER A 6 -9.88 -31.84 -28.54
C SER A 6 -8.82 -32.76 -27.91
N ASP A 7 -8.11 -32.22 -26.90
CA ASP A 7 -7.49 -32.83 -25.69
C ASP A 7 -6.13 -32.18 -25.36
N PRO A 8 -5.62 -32.25 -24.11
CA PRO A 8 -6.29 -32.36 -22.81
C PRO A 8 -5.79 -31.33 -21.77
N THR A 9 -6.65 -31.14 -20.77
CA THR A 9 -6.44 -30.67 -19.39
C THR A 9 -4.99 -30.62 -18.87
N ALA A 10 -4.52 -29.41 -18.56
CA ALA A 10 -3.37 -29.19 -17.69
C ALA A 10 -3.78 -29.42 -16.22
N PRO A 11 -3.00 -30.17 -15.41
CA PRO A 11 -3.35 -30.48 -14.04
C PRO A 11 -3.19 -29.23 -13.15
N GLN A 12 -4.30 -28.80 -12.56
CA GLN A 12 -4.28 -27.88 -11.42
C GLN A 12 -3.61 -28.58 -10.23
N GLY A 13 -2.37 -28.19 -9.95
CA GLY A 13 -1.63 -28.61 -8.77
C GLY A 13 -2.27 -28.07 -7.50
N SER A 14 -2.91 -28.95 -6.75
CA SER A 14 -3.48 -28.74 -5.42
C SER A 14 -2.38 -28.47 -4.37
N SER A 15 -2.12 -27.20 -4.07
CA SER A 15 -1.16 -26.78 -3.05
C SER A 15 -1.59 -27.10 -1.60
N SER A 16 -2.84 -27.52 -1.40
CA SER A 16 -3.43 -27.85 -0.10
C SER A 16 -3.04 -29.25 0.40
N SER A 17 -2.72 -30.20 -0.49
CA SER A 17 -2.47 -31.60 -0.12
C SER A 17 -1.04 -31.87 0.41
N LYS A 18 -0.05 -31.07 0.01
CA LYS A 18 1.35 -31.25 0.46
C LYS A 18 1.57 -30.79 1.91
N LYS A 19 0.90 -29.72 2.34
CA LYS A 19 1.06 -29.16 3.70
C LYS A 19 0.57 -30.12 4.79
N ALA A 20 -0.57 -30.78 4.56
CA ALA A 20 -1.16 -31.72 5.51
C ALA A 20 -0.27 -32.95 5.75
N LYS A 21 0.30 -33.53 4.68
CA LYS A 21 1.21 -34.69 4.79
C LYS A 21 2.47 -34.37 5.61
N THR A 22 3.10 -33.21 5.39
CA THR A 22 4.25 -32.78 6.20
C THR A 22 3.91 -32.54 7.67
N ALA A 23 2.69 -32.12 8.00
CA ALA A 23 2.26 -31.86 9.37
C ALA A 23 2.01 -33.17 10.14
N GLU A 24 1.43 -34.16 9.49
CA GLU A 24 1.21 -35.49 10.07
C GLU A 24 2.52 -36.25 10.28
N ASP A 25 3.44 -36.20 9.31
CA ASP A 25 4.76 -36.84 9.42
C ASP A 25 5.63 -36.20 10.51
N SER A 26 5.56 -34.88 10.68
CA SER A 26 6.28 -34.20 11.76
C SER A 26 5.69 -34.50 13.14
N LEU A 27 4.37 -34.67 13.25
CA LEU A 27 3.71 -35.05 14.49
C LEU A 27 4.01 -36.52 14.88
N ALA A 28 4.12 -37.41 13.91
CA ALA A 28 4.58 -38.79 14.12
C ALA A 28 6.04 -38.83 14.58
N LYS A 29 6.90 -37.98 14.00
CA LYS A 29 8.30 -37.84 14.41
C LYS A 29 8.44 -37.31 15.84
N LEU A 30 7.65 -36.31 16.24
CA LEU A 30 7.67 -35.76 17.60
C LEU A 30 7.20 -36.77 18.66
N LYS A 31 6.28 -37.67 18.32
CA LYS A 31 5.80 -38.74 19.22
C LYS A 31 6.81 -39.85 19.47
N THR A 32 7.82 -39.98 18.60
CA THR A 32 8.86 -41.03 18.71
C THR A 32 10.14 -40.53 19.35
N MET A 33 10.26 -39.22 19.61
CA MET A 33 11.41 -38.62 20.28
C MET A 33 11.39 -38.89 21.79
N THR A 34 12.59 -38.99 22.36
CA THR A 34 12.79 -39.12 23.80
C THR A 34 12.54 -37.79 24.52
N HIS A 35 12.34 -37.82 25.84
CA HIS A 35 11.96 -36.62 26.61
C HIS A 35 13.01 -35.50 26.54
N ASP A 36 14.29 -35.87 26.55
CA ASP A 36 15.41 -34.94 26.48
C ASP A 36 15.51 -34.27 25.09
N GLU A 37 15.34 -35.03 24.02
CA GLU A 37 15.31 -34.51 22.65
C GLU A 37 14.12 -33.56 22.42
N LEU A 38 12.99 -33.84 23.08
CA LEU A 38 11.79 -33.00 23.01
C LEU A 38 12.01 -31.66 23.73
N ALA A 39 12.71 -31.67 24.88
CA ALA A 39 13.09 -30.46 25.60
C ALA A 39 14.07 -29.59 24.79
N GLU A 40 15.08 -30.19 24.14
CA GLU A 40 16.01 -29.49 23.27
C GLU A 40 15.32 -28.89 22.04
N HIS A 41 14.40 -29.64 21.43
CA HIS A 41 13.62 -29.17 20.29
C HIS A 41 12.67 -28.04 20.68
N ALA A 42 12.05 -28.10 21.86
CA ALA A 42 11.22 -27.01 22.40
C ALA A 42 12.04 -25.74 22.63
N LEU A 43 13.23 -25.84 23.25
CA LEU A 43 14.15 -24.72 23.42
C LEU A 43 14.64 -24.14 22.08
N ALA A 44 14.90 -25.00 21.09
CA ALA A 44 15.29 -24.56 19.76
C ALA A 44 14.15 -23.80 19.07
N LEU A 45 12.92 -24.27 19.20
CA LEU A 45 11.72 -23.57 18.70
C LEU A 45 11.50 -22.24 19.41
N GLU A 46 11.64 -22.18 20.74
CA GLU A 46 11.53 -20.93 21.49
C GLU A 46 12.57 -19.91 21.05
N LYS A 47 13.83 -20.34 20.85
CA LYS A 47 14.90 -19.48 20.32
C LYS A 47 14.59 -19.02 18.90
N GLN A 48 14.04 -19.89 18.06
CA GLN A 48 13.61 -19.51 16.70
C GLN A 48 12.43 -18.53 16.74
N MET A 49 11.45 -18.72 17.63
CA MET A 49 10.32 -17.82 17.81
C MET A 49 10.73 -16.48 18.40
N ALA A 50 11.73 -16.44 19.28
CA ALA A 50 12.30 -15.21 19.83
C ALA A 50 13.17 -14.46 18.81
N ALA A 51 13.82 -15.18 17.89
CA ALA A 51 14.60 -14.61 16.80
C ALA A 51 13.71 -14.12 15.63
N LEU A 52 12.51 -14.67 15.49
CA LEU A 52 11.52 -14.15 14.55
C LEU A 52 11.06 -12.76 15.01
N PRO A 53 11.02 -11.76 14.10
CA PRO A 53 10.46 -10.46 14.45
C PRO A 53 9.01 -10.67 14.92
N PRO A 54 8.57 -9.97 15.98
CA PRO A 54 7.23 -10.13 16.51
C PRO A 54 6.23 -9.99 15.36
N ALA A 55 5.35 -10.99 15.19
CA ALA A 55 4.28 -10.94 14.22
C ALA A 55 3.58 -9.59 14.38
N ARG A 56 3.60 -8.75 13.33
CA ARG A 56 3.04 -7.40 13.36
C ARG A 56 1.58 -7.57 13.78
N ARG A 57 1.27 -7.16 15.02
CA ARG A 57 -0.09 -7.28 15.53
C ARG A 57 -1.00 -6.54 14.55
N PRO A 58 -2.11 -7.15 14.10
CA PRO A 58 -3.08 -6.42 13.29
C PRO A 58 -3.51 -5.20 14.11
N MET A 59 -3.28 -4.04 13.53
CA MET A 59 -3.56 -2.77 14.19
C MET A 59 -5.07 -2.67 14.41
N SER A 60 -5.53 -2.10 15.54
CA SER A 60 -6.96 -1.94 15.75
C SER A 60 -7.55 -1.05 14.65
N GLN A 61 -8.75 -1.37 14.17
CA GLN A 61 -9.39 -0.62 13.08
C GLN A 61 -9.51 0.87 13.38
N ASP A 62 -9.79 1.23 14.64
CA ASP A 62 -9.88 2.63 15.08
C ASP A 62 -8.54 3.35 15.00
N GLU A 63 -7.45 2.66 15.32
CA GLU A 63 -6.11 3.21 15.19
C GLU A 63 -5.71 3.40 13.72
N VAL A 64 -6.12 2.48 12.85
CA VAL A 64 -5.91 2.58 11.39
C VAL A 64 -6.60 3.83 10.85
N VAL A 65 -7.85 4.06 11.23
CA VAL A 65 -8.62 5.25 10.82
C VAL A 65 -7.97 6.53 11.33
N THR A 66 -7.56 6.55 12.60
CA THR A 66 -6.94 7.73 13.23
C THR A 66 -5.61 8.08 12.57
N LYS A 67 -4.77 7.07 12.29
CA LYS A 67 -3.50 7.25 11.57
C LYS A 67 -3.73 7.69 10.13
N ALA A 68 -4.69 7.10 9.43
CA ALA A 68 -5.03 7.49 8.06
C ALA A 68 -5.45 8.97 7.99
N ARG A 69 -6.28 9.43 8.94
CA ARG A 69 -6.68 10.85 9.05
C ARG A 69 -5.48 11.76 9.29
N SER A 70 -4.61 11.40 10.23
CA SER A 70 -3.41 12.18 10.56
C SER A 70 -2.46 12.26 9.37
N LEU A 71 -2.35 11.15 8.61
CA LEU A 71 -1.51 11.07 7.42
C LEU A 71 -2.05 11.94 6.28
N ARG A 72 -3.38 11.99 6.07
CA ARG A 72 -4.03 12.91 5.10
C ARG A 72 -3.64 14.37 5.36
N GLY A 73 -3.78 14.84 6.60
CA GLY A 73 -3.41 16.20 6.96
C GLY A 73 -1.90 16.48 6.78
N THR A 74 -1.07 15.48 7.06
CA THR A 74 0.39 15.59 6.82
C THR A 74 0.69 15.70 5.33
N ILE A 75 0.10 14.83 4.49
CA ILE A 75 0.29 14.86 3.04
C ILE A 75 -0.15 16.20 2.46
N ASN A 76 -1.34 16.68 2.82
CA ASN A 76 -1.86 17.97 2.36
C ASN A 76 -0.84 19.08 2.67
N ARG A 77 -0.45 19.20 3.95
CA ARG A 77 0.50 20.22 4.39
C ARG A 77 1.84 20.14 3.66
N GLU A 78 2.40 18.93 3.51
CA GLU A 78 3.70 18.76 2.86
C GLU A 78 3.63 19.02 1.35
N ILE A 79 2.54 18.65 0.67
CA ILE A 79 2.33 18.99 -0.74
C ILE A 79 2.18 20.50 -0.89
N CYS A 80 1.34 21.17 -0.10
CA CYS A 80 1.15 22.61 -0.15
C CYS A 80 2.45 23.38 0.12
N LYS A 81 3.33 22.88 1.00
CA LYS A 81 4.68 23.43 1.20
C LYS A 81 5.59 23.31 -0.03
N GLN A 82 5.40 22.27 -0.85
CA GLN A 82 6.15 22.10 -2.10
C GLN A 82 5.62 22.99 -3.23
N MET A 83 4.39 23.49 -3.12
CA MET A 83 3.76 24.37 -4.12
C MET A 83 4.34 25.78 -4.03
N LYS A 84 5.51 25.98 -4.62
CA LYS A 84 6.17 27.28 -4.72
C LYS A 84 5.94 27.89 -6.09
N TRP A 85 5.90 29.22 -6.16
CA TRP A 85 5.81 29.91 -7.44
C TRP A 85 6.99 29.55 -8.35
N THR A 86 6.67 29.09 -9.55
CA THR A 86 7.62 28.83 -10.64
C THR A 86 7.01 29.32 -11.96
N ASN A 87 7.84 29.54 -12.99
CA ASN A 87 7.33 29.97 -14.30
C ASN A 87 6.34 28.97 -14.92
N SER A 88 6.51 27.67 -14.64
CA SER A 88 5.58 26.61 -15.08
C SER A 88 4.18 26.70 -14.44
N CYS A 89 4.02 27.39 -13.31
CA CYS A 89 2.73 27.60 -12.65
C CYS A 89 1.75 28.39 -13.55
N ARG A 90 2.25 29.28 -14.42
CA ARG A 90 1.41 30.02 -15.38
C ARG A 90 0.67 29.11 -16.34
N THR A 91 1.28 27.99 -16.69
CA THR A 91 0.71 26.99 -17.60
C THR A 91 0.06 25.81 -16.89
N GLY A 92 0.02 25.81 -15.54
CA GLY A 92 -0.51 24.68 -14.77
C GLY A 92 0.34 23.41 -14.84
N LYS A 93 1.63 23.50 -15.23
CA LYS A 93 2.51 22.35 -15.49
C LYS A 93 3.58 22.14 -14.41
N ALA A 94 3.58 22.94 -13.34
CA ALA A 94 4.51 22.72 -12.24
C ALA A 94 4.17 21.38 -11.57
N ARG A 95 5.17 20.66 -11.05
CA ARG A 95 4.99 19.29 -10.52
C ARG A 95 5.31 19.23 -9.04
N PHE A 96 4.49 18.54 -8.28
CA PHE A 96 4.82 18.14 -6.91
C PHE A 96 5.06 16.63 -6.85
N SER A 97 5.90 16.21 -5.90
CA SER A 97 6.24 14.80 -5.69
C SER A 97 6.45 14.57 -4.20
N PHE A 98 5.45 13.99 -3.54
CA PHE A 98 5.52 13.63 -2.14
C PHE A 98 5.81 12.13 -2.01
N SER A 99 6.74 11.74 -1.14
CA SER A 99 7.02 10.35 -0.81
C SER A 99 6.90 10.15 0.70
N GLY A 100 6.29 9.04 1.10
CA GLY A 100 6.10 8.70 2.51
C GLY A 100 6.16 7.20 2.74
N SER A 101 6.34 6.81 4.00
CA SER A 101 6.32 5.42 4.44
C SER A 101 5.23 5.21 5.47
N VAL A 102 4.62 4.03 5.48
CA VAL A 102 3.57 3.67 6.44
C VAL A 102 3.93 2.37 7.13
N ALA A 103 3.67 2.26 8.43
CA ALA A 103 3.98 1.03 9.18
C ALA A 103 3.07 -0.15 8.81
N ASN A 104 1.83 0.14 8.38
CA ASN A 104 0.83 -0.85 7.97
C ASN A 104 0.19 -0.42 6.64
N GLU A 105 0.14 -1.34 5.69
CA GLU A 105 -0.47 -1.18 4.37
C GLU A 105 -1.97 -0.81 4.47
N GLU A 106 -2.70 -1.31 5.47
CA GLU A 106 -4.13 -1.00 5.66
C GLU A 106 -4.39 0.48 5.89
N VAL A 107 -3.47 1.17 6.58
CA VAL A 107 -3.55 2.62 6.81
C VAL A 107 -3.46 3.37 5.48
N PHE A 108 -2.62 2.91 4.56
CA PHE A 108 -2.48 3.51 3.22
C PHE A 108 -3.74 3.30 2.38
N TYR A 109 -4.29 2.08 2.32
CA TYR A 109 -5.53 1.84 1.58
C TYR A 109 -6.71 2.61 2.16
N ARG A 110 -6.82 2.67 3.49
CA ARG A 110 -7.86 3.46 4.16
C ARG A 110 -7.70 4.95 3.92
N MET A 111 -6.46 5.43 3.84
CA MET A 111 -6.15 6.83 3.55
C MET A 111 -6.68 7.24 2.18
N ILE A 112 -6.41 6.47 1.13
CA ILE A 112 -6.82 6.80 -0.26
C ILE A 112 -8.23 6.30 -0.58
N GLN A 113 -8.88 5.61 0.36
CA GLN A 113 -10.21 5.00 0.17
C GLN A 113 -10.25 4.04 -1.02
N ILE A 114 -9.18 3.28 -1.21
CA ILE A 114 -9.11 2.24 -2.24
C ILE A 114 -9.18 0.89 -1.53
N ASP A 115 -10.10 0.03 -1.97
CA ASP A 115 -10.16 -1.33 -1.46
C ASP A 115 -8.89 -2.10 -1.80
N LYS A 116 -8.43 -2.89 -0.83
CA LYS A 116 -7.32 -3.80 -1.01
C LYS A 116 -7.75 -4.91 -1.98
N GLY A 117 -7.37 -4.76 -3.24
CA GLY A 117 -7.58 -5.79 -4.26
C GLY A 117 -6.74 -7.04 -3.98
N ALA A 118 -7.10 -8.15 -4.62
CA ALA A 118 -6.36 -9.42 -4.53
C ALA A 118 -4.91 -9.33 -5.05
N LYS A 119 -4.60 -8.32 -5.88
CA LYS A 119 -3.25 -8.01 -6.37
C LYS A 119 -2.89 -6.58 -5.97
N ALA A 120 -1.77 -6.43 -5.25
CA ALA A 120 -1.21 -5.11 -4.97
C ALA A 120 -0.89 -4.40 -6.29
N TRP A 121 -1.46 -3.21 -6.47
CA TRP A 121 -1.18 -2.38 -7.64
C TRP A 121 0.08 -1.55 -7.39
N LYS A 122 0.91 -1.37 -8.44
CA LYS A 122 2.14 -0.58 -8.36
C LYS A 122 1.88 0.92 -8.50
N THR A 123 0.95 1.28 -9.40
CA THR A 123 0.57 2.67 -9.67
C THR A 123 -0.93 2.74 -9.94
N LYS A 124 -1.61 3.72 -9.34
CA LYS A 124 -3.00 4.04 -9.61
C LYS A 124 -3.15 5.52 -9.93
N LYS A 125 -3.94 5.80 -10.97
CA LYS A 125 -4.42 7.15 -11.27
C LYS A 125 -5.68 7.39 -10.44
N VAL A 126 -5.67 8.44 -9.65
CA VAL A 126 -6.80 8.90 -8.84
C VAL A 126 -7.22 10.25 -9.42
N SER A 127 -8.53 10.49 -9.57
CA SER A 127 -9.01 11.80 -10.00
C SER A 127 -8.60 12.85 -8.97
N ILE A 128 -8.43 14.09 -9.41
CA ILE A 128 -8.06 15.15 -8.47
C ILE A 128 -9.16 15.43 -7.46
N GLU A 129 -10.42 15.36 -7.90
CA GLU A 129 -11.61 15.55 -7.07
C GLU A 129 -11.68 14.49 -5.96
N ASP A 130 -11.47 13.21 -6.28
CA ASP A 130 -11.44 12.13 -5.27
C ASP A 130 -10.24 12.31 -4.31
N PHE A 131 -9.10 12.76 -4.83
CA PHE A 131 -7.93 12.99 -4.02
C PHE A 131 -8.14 14.15 -3.03
N GLU A 132 -8.70 15.27 -3.49
CA GLU A 132 -9.00 16.41 -2.63
C GLU A 132 -10.17 16.12 -1.67
N GLY A 133 -11.16 15.33 -2.10
CA GLY A 133 -12.25 14.85 -1.22
C GLY A 133 -11.74 13.96 -0.08
N THR A 134 -10.61 13.27 -0.27
CA THR A 134 -10.01 12.41 0.76
C THR A 134 -8.95 13.10 1.61
N VAL A 135 -8.06 13.87 0.99
CA VAL A 135 -6.88 14.49 1.62
C VAL A 135 -7.13 15.93 2.06
N GLY A 136 -8.12 16.60 1.46
CA GLY A 136 -8.40 18.02 1.60
C GLY A 136 -7.92 18.82 0.38
N GLU A 137 -8.45 20.04 0.24
CA GLU A 137 -8.12 20.99 -0.83
C GLU A 137 -6.60 21.28 -0.89
N LEU A 138 -5.99 21.13 -2.06
CA LEU A 138 -4.57 21.41 -2.28
C LEU A 138 -4.39 22.84 -2.77
N SER A 139 -4.33 23.79 -1.82
CA SER A 139 -4.15 25.21 -2.10
C SER A 139 -2.96 25.80 -1.36
N ALA A 140 -2.16 26.60 -2.04
CA ALA A 140 -1.02 27.32 -1.48
C ALA A 140 -1.08 28.82 -1.82
N SER A 141 -1.05 29.68 -0.81
CA SER A 141 -1.09 31.13 -0.99
C SER A 141 0.23 31.69 -1.54
N ILE A 142 0.12 32.63 -2.48
CA ILE A 142 1.23 33.40 -3.04
C ILE A 142 0.89 34.91 -2.97
N ARG A 143 1.89 35.77 -3.20
CA ARG A 143 1.74 37.24 -3.05
C ARG A 143 0.54 37.85 -3.78
N TYR A 144 0.18 37.31 -4.94
CA TYR A 144 -0.87 37.86 -5.81
C TYR A 144 -1.91 36.80 -6.24
N GLY A 145 -2.15 35.80 -5.39
CA GLY A 145 -3.15 34.75 -5.68
C GLY A 145 -2.92 33.48 -4.89
N SER A 146 -3.45 32.38 -5.41
CA SER A 146 -3.25 31.04 -4.86
C SER A 146 -2.85 30.07 -5.96
N LEU A 147 -2.04 29.09 -5.61
CA LEU A 147 -1.72 27.95 -6.44
C LEU A 147 -2.63 26.80 -6.05
N VAL A 148 -3.23 26.16 -7.04
CA VAL A 148 -4.10 24.99 -6.87
C VAL A 148 -3.53 23.84 -7.66
N ALA A 149 -3.95 22.63 -7.31
CA ALA A 149 -3.63 21.47 -8.12
C ALA A 149 -4.45 21.49 -9.42
N THR A 150 -3.81 21.28 -10.58
CA THR A 150 -4.37 21.58 -11.91
C THR A 150 -4.50 20.36 -12.82
N GLY A 151 -3.91 19.22 -12.43
CA GLY A 151 -3.96 18.00 -13.24
C GLY A 151 -5.29 17.28 -13.07
N GLU A 152 -5.79 16.65 -14.14
CA GLU A 152 -7.00 15.82 -14.08
C GLU A 152 -6.84 14.63 -13.12
N HIS A 153 -5.61 14.10 -13.01
CA HIS A 153 -5.30 12.94 -12.20
C HIS A 153 -4.01 13.11 -11.39
N VAL A 154 -4.03 12.54 -10.19
CA VAL A 154 -2.86 12.34 -9.33
C VAL A 154 -2.40 10.90 -9.48
N ASN A 155 -1.09 10.71 -9.66
CA ASN A 155 -0.49 9.38 -9.77
C ASN A 155 0.00 8.95 -8.39
N VAL A 156 -0.64 7.94 -7.83
CA VAL A 156 -0.23 7.31 -6.59
C VAL A 156 0.55 6.05 -6.92
N HIS A 157 1.76 5.91 -6.39
CA HIS A 157 2.55 4.70 -6.44
C HIS A 157 2.57 4.04 -5.06
N TRP A 158 2.45 2.72 -5.03
CA TRP A 158 2.54 1.91 -3.82
C TRP A 158 3.62 0.84 -4.00
N ASN A 159 4.51 0.73 -3.01
CA ASN A 159 5.49 -0.33 -2.90
C ASN A 159 5.17 -1.15 -1.64
N ALA A 160 4.61 -2.34 -1.85
CA ALA A 160 4.19 -3.23 -0.76
C ALA A 160 5.37 -3.80 0.04
N ASP A 161 6.53 -4.00 -0.60
CA ASP A 161 7.70 -4.63 0.04
C ASP A 161 8.29 -3.70 1.11
N GLU A 162 8.40 -2.42 0.79
CA GLU A 162 8.98 -1.39 1.67
C GLU A 162 7.92 -0.64 2.48
N ASN A 163 6.63 -0.86 2.21
CA ASN A 163 5.51 -0.06 2.71
C ASN A 163 5.68 1.45 2.45
N THR A 164 6.14 1.78 1.24
CA THR A 164 6.38 3.17 0.81
C THR A 164 5.40 3.57 -0.28
N PHE A 165 5.04 4.84 -0.31
CA PHE A 165 4.17 5.41 -1.33
C PHE A 165 4.72 6.72 -1.88
N LYS A 166 4.38 7.01 -3.14
CA LYS A 166 4.75 8.24 -3.82
C LYS A 166 3.57 8.84 -4.56
N ILE A 167 3.31 10.11 -4.33
CA ILE A 167 2.20 10.87 -4.90
C ILE A 167 2.79 11.93 -5.82
N ASN A 168 2.40 11.90 -7.10
CA ASN A 168 2.84 12.87 -8.08
C ASN A 168 1.64 13.54 -8.74
N GLY A 169 1.69 14.86 -8.86
CA GLY A 169 0.66 15.64 -9.54
C GLY A 169 1.23 16.92 -10.12
N THR A 170 0.33 17.71 -10.70
CA THR A 170 0.64 19.04 -11.26
C THR A 170 -0.13 20.13 -10.55
N TYR A 171 0.46 21.32 -10.49
CA TYR A 171 -0.13 22.50 -9.89
C TYR A 171 0.20 23.78 -10.67
N GLY A 172 -0.55 24.83 -10.40
CA GLY A 172 -0.34 26.16 -10.97
C GLY A 172 -1.41 27.14 -10.58
N LEU A 173 -1.55 28.20 -11.38
CA LEU A 173 -2.66 29.13 -11.23
C LEU A 173 -3.98 28.41 -11.52
N PRO A 174 -5.07 28.79 -10.84
CA PRO A 174 -6.39 28.29 -11.19
C PRO A 174 -6.69 28.60 -12.66
N PRO A 175 -7.40 27.70 -13.37
CA PRO A 175 -7.88 28.01 -14.70
C PRO A 175 -8.71 29.30 -14.63
N ARG A 176 -8.50 30.21 -15.60
CA ARG A 176 -9.36 31.37 -15.71
C ARG A 176 -10.73 30.86 -16.15
N GLU A 177 -11.76 31.08 -15.36
CA GLU A 177 -13.12 31.01 -15.86
C GLU A 177 -13.26 32.14 -16.90
N GLU A 178 -13.43 31.77 -18.17
CA GLU A 178 -13.76 32.69 -19.27
C GLU A 178 -15.27 32.87 -19.40
#